data_AF-X1KRV1-F1
#
_entry.id   AF-X1KRV1-F1
#
_cell.length_a   1.000
_cell.length_b   1.000
_cell.length_c   1.000
_cell.angle_alpha   90.00
_cell.angle_beta   90.00
_cell.angle_gamma   90.00
#
_symmetry.space_group_name_H-M   'P 1'
#
loop_
_entity.id
_entity.type
_entity.pdbx_description
1 polymer ?
#
loop_
_entity_poly.entity_id
_entity_poly.type
_entity_poly.pdbx_seq_one_letter_code
_entity_poly.pdbx_strand_id
1 'polypeptide(L)'
;NAVHIIDLEKTTEKLKEALRFIQELISENKILLLVGTKIQLKDLAKDIAKDCGLPYVTERWLGGTFTNFEVIKKRIEYFKDLEKKKTEGELEKYSKKEKAEIDQELRNLKLKFGGIKNLEKLPDAIFVLDMKKDAAVVKEAKMKGIKVIGLADTNVDPTLADFPIPANDDALSSVKYILDKVKEV
;
A
#
# COMPACT_ATOMS: atom_id res chain seq x y z
N ASN A 1 -30.86 16.44 0.53
CA ASN A 1 -29.59 15.92 -0.03
C ASN A 1 -28.54 15.88 1.06
N ALA A 2 -28.32 14.71 1.66
CA ALA A 2 -27.35 14.50 2.75
C ALA A 2 -25.93 14.31 2.18
N VAL A 3 -25.43 15.32 1.48
CA VAL A 3 -24.06 15.35 0.95
C VAL A 3 -23.31 16.43 1.71
N HIS A 4 -22.19 16.04 2.33
CA HIS A 4 -21.28 16.98 2.96
C HIS A 4 -20.26 17.45 1.93
N ILE A 5 -19.96 18.75 1.93
CA ILE A 5 -18.96 19.35 1.05
C ILE A 5 -17.67 19.49 1.86
N ILE A 6 -16.58 18.94 1.34
CA ILE A 6 -15.25 19.06 1.94
C ILE A 6 -14.68 20.44 1.63
N ASP A 7 -14.10 21.08 2.64
CA ASP A 7 -13.43 22.37 2.53
C ASP A 7 -12.12 22.23 1.72
N LEU A 8 -12.13 22.77 0.49
CA LEU A 8 -11.01 22.66 -0.45
C LEU A 8 -9.78 23.50 -0.05
N GLU A 9 -9.95 24.55 0.75
CA GLU A 9 -8.81 25.31 1.28
C GLU A 9 -8.02 24.43 2.25
N LYS A 10 -8.73 23.73 3.14
CA LYS A 10 -8.12 22.74 4.06
C LYS A 10 -7.50 21.56 3.32
N THR A 11 -8.17 21.05 2.27
CA THR A 11 -7.57 20.02 1.41
C THR A 11 -6.25 20.51 0.81
N THR A 12 -6.21 21.74 0.32
CA THR A 12 -5.01 22.32 -0.31
C THR A 12 -3.88 22.51 0.70
N GLU A 13 -4.17 23.03 1.89
CA GLU A 13 -3.21 23.19 2.99
C GLU A 13 -2.64 21.84 3.43
N LYS A 14 -3.51 20.87 3.72
CA LYS A 14 -3.11 19.55 4.20
C LYS A 14 -2.41 18.70 3.15
N LEU A 15 -2.80 18.83 1.88
CA LEU A 15 -2.07 18.20 0.78
C LEU A 15 -0.65 18.76 0.69
N LYS A 16 -0.46 20.08 0.81
CA LYS A 16 0.89 20.68 0.82
C LYS A 16 1.74 20.19 1.99
N GLU A 17 1.16 20.05 3.18
CA GLU A 17 1.85 19.47 4.35
C GLU A 17 2.30 18.03 4.07
N ALA A 18 1.38 17.18 3.57
CA ALA A 18 1.69 15.79 3.23
C ALA A 18 2.77 15.67 2.14
N LEU A 19 2.70 16.50 1.09
CA LEU A 19 3.69 16.51 0.01
C LEU A 19 5.08 16.91 0.52
N ARG A 20 5.18 17.91 1.40
CA ARG A 20 6.46 18.28 2.02
C ARG A 20 7.06 17.14 2.84
N PHE A 21 6.23 16.44 3.61
CA PHE A 21 6.68 15.28 4.37
C PHE A 21 7.15 14.14 3.45
N ILE A 22 6.43 13.87 2.35
CA ILE A 22 6.85 12.88 1.35
C ILE A 22 8.20 13.27 0.73
N GLN A 23 8.40 14.53 0.37
CA GLN A 23 9.68 15.02 -0.13
C GLN A 23 10.82 14.80 0.87
N GLU A 24 10.57 15.07 2.15
CA GLU A 24 11.54 14.84 3.22
C GLU A 24 11.90 13.36 3.34
N LEU A 25 10.91 12.46 3.34
CA LEU A 25 11.13 11.01 3.34
C LEU A 25 12.01 10.57 2.16
N ILE A 26 11.70 11.05 0.94
CA ILE A 26 12.46 10.71 -0.26
C ILE A 26 13.91 11.21 -0.15
N SER A 27 14.10 12.45 0.33
CA SER A 27 15.44 13.04 0.51
C SER A 27 16.32 12.26 1.51
N GLU A 28 15.69 11.59 2.47
CA GLU A 28 16.35 10.75 3.47
C GLU A 28 16.47 9.26 3.07
N ASN A 29 16.08 8.90 1.84
CA ASN A 29 15.98 7.51 1.38
C ASN A 29 15.12 6.62 2.30
N LYS A 30 14.07 7.20 2.89
CA LYS A 30 13.08 6.49 3.69
C LYS A 30 12.04 5.80 2.81
N ILE A 31 11.45 4.74 3.34
CA ILE A 31 10.52 3.90 2.58
C ILE A 31 9.09 4.37 2.83
N LEU A 32 8.40 4.76 1.76
CA LEU A 32 6.96 5.04 1.74
C LEU A 32 6.20 3.85 1.13
N LEU A 33 5.25 3.28 1.87
CA LEU A 33 4.38 2.20 1.38
C LEU A 33 3.01 2.75 0.96
N LEU A 34 2.60 2.53 -0.29
CA LEU A 34 1.27 2.89 -0.77
C LEU A 34 0.24 1.78 -0.48
N VAL A 35 -0.90 2.13 0.08
CA VAL A 35 -1.95 1.19 0.49
C VAL A 35 -3.30 1.64 -0.05
N GLY A 36 -3.94 0.79 -0.84
CA GLY A 36 -5.27 1.06 -1.36
C GLY A 36 -5.96 -0.21 -1.83
N THR A 37 -6.84 -0.77 -0.99
CA THR A 37 -7.49 -2.07 -1.26
C THR A 37 -8.90 -1.95 -1.84
N LYS A 38 -9.46 -0.73 -1.88
CA LYS A 38 -10.76 -0.42 -2.50
C LYS A 38 -10.71 -0.81 -3.98
N ILE A 39 -11.68 -1.62 -4.44
CA ILE A 39 -11.70 -2.26 -5.76
C ILE A 39 -11.49 -1.23 -6.88
N GLN A 40 -12.15 -0.08 -6.78
CA GLN A 40 -12.10 1.01 -7.74
C GLN A 40 -10.72 1.67 -7.86
N LEU A 41 -9.88 1.56 -6.83
CA LEU A 41 -8.58 2.24 -6.73
C LEU A 41 -7.40 1.30 -6.93
N LYS A 42 -7.61 -0.02 -6.99
CA LYS A 42 -6.52 -1.01 -7.00
C LYS A 42 -5.55 -0.82 -8.15
N ASP A 43 -6.06 -0.68 -9.36
CA ASP A 43 -5.22 -0.55 -10.56
C ASP A 43 -4.48 0.79 -10.54
N LEU A 44 -5.18 1.89 -10.23
CA LEU A 44 -4.57 3.21 -10.09
C LEU A 44 -3.42 3.22 -9.07
N ALA A 45 -3.65 2.68 -7.86
CA ALA A 45 -2.64 2.66 -6.81
C ALA A 45 -1.44 1.79 -7.21
N LYS A 46 -1.70 0.65 -7.86
CA LYS A 46 -0.64 -0.25 -8.34
C LYS A 46 0.21 0.40 -9.43
N ASP A 47 -0.40 1.09 -10.37
CA ASP A 47 0.30 1.73 -11.48
C ASP A 47 1.15 2.90 -10.98
N ILE A 48 0.60 3.76 -10.12
CA ILE A 48 1.35 4.85 -9.48
C ILE A 48 2.51 4.32 -8.66
N ALA A 49 2.30 3.29 -7.84
CA ALA A 49 3.38 2.72 -7.03
C ALA A 49 4.51 2.16 -7.90
N LYS A 50 4.19 1.45 -8.99
CA LYS A 50 5.20 0.93 -9.92
C LYS A 50 5.96 2.04 -10.63
N ASP A 51 5.26 3.05 -11.12
CA ASP A 51 5.87 4.20 -11.78
C ASP A 51 6.85 4.94 -10.86
N CYS A 52 6.52 5.02 -9.58
CA CYS A 52 7.35 5.69 -8.57
C CYS A 52 8.36 4.75 -7.87
N GLY A 53 8.38 3.45 -8.21
CA GLY A 53 9.23 2.46 -7.54
C GLY A 53 8.88 2.22 -6.06
N LEU A 54 7.66 2.59 -5.63
CA LEU A 54 7.21 2.43 -4.25
C LEU A 54 6.73 0.99 -3.98
N PRO A 55 6.97 0.45 -2.77
CA PRO A 55 6.25 -0.73 -2.34
C PRO A 55 4.76 -0.41 -2.22
N TYR A 56 3.91 -1.43 -2.41
CA TYR A 56 2.46 -1.24 -2.36
C TYR A 56 1.67 -2.45 -1.86
N VAL A 57 0.46 -2.19 -1.36
CA VAL A 57 -0.57 -3.19 -1.10
C VAL A 57 -1.89 -2.74 -1.70
N THR A 58 -2.31 -3.45 -2.75
CA THR A 58 -3.57 -3.16 -3.48
C THR A 58 -4.61 -4.27 -3.34
N GLU A 59 -4.22 -5.44 -2.83
CA GLU A 59 -5.15 -6.57 -2.67
C GLU A 59 -5.82 -6.57 -1.31
N ARG A 60 -5.46 -7.50 -0.43
CA ARG A 60 -6.00 -7.58 0.93
C ARG A 60 -4.84 -7.43 1.89
N TRP A 61 -5.02 -6.56 2.89
CA TRP A 61 -4.09 -6.50 4.00
C TRP A 61 -4.08 -7.82 4.79
N LEU A 62 -2.91 -8.40 4.95
CA LEU A 62 -2.71 -9.53 5.85
C LEU A 62 -2.44 -8.97 7.23
N GLY A 63 -3.39 -9.14 8.15
CA GLY A 63 -3.20 -8.74 9.54
C GLY A 63 -1.93 -9.36 10.10
N GLY A 64 -1.14 -8.55 10.81
CA GLY A 64 0.18 -8.94 11.28
C GLY A 64 1.33 -8.53 10.35
N THR A 65 1.06 -7.89 9.21
CA THR A 65 2.11 -7.50 8.26
C THR A 65 3.16 -6.59 8.90
N PHE A 66 2.77 -5.63 9.75
CA PHE A 66 3.74 -4.82 10.47
C PHE A 66 4.03 -5.37 11.86
N THR A 67 2.99 -5.82 12.55
CA THR A 67 3.13 -6.25 13.95
C THR A 67 3.94 -7.53 14.11
N ASN A 68 3.91 -8.40 13.10
CA ASN A 68 4.64 -9.66 13.01
C ASN A 68 5.48 -9.75 11.71
N PHE A 69 6.20 -8.66 11.42
CA PHE A 69 6.96 -8.51 10.16
C PHE A 69 7.96 -9.65 9.90
N GLU A 70 8.62 -10.18 10.92
CA GLU A 70 9.58 -11.29 10.78
C GLU A 70 8.95 -12.56 10.19
N VAL A 71 7.71 -12.91 10.60
CA VAL A 71 7.00 -14.07 10.04
C VAL A 71 6.58 -13.80 8.60
N ILE A 72 6.20 -12.57 8.30
CA ILE A 72 5.78 -12.15 6.95
C ILE A 72 6.98 -12.14 6.01
N LYS A 73 8.14 -11.68 6.48
CA LYS A 73 9.41 -11.73 5.77
C LYS A 73 9.79 -13.15 5.37
N LYS A 74 9.67 -14.12 6.28
CA LYS A 74 9.87 -15.56 5.95
C LYS A 74 8.93 -16.06 4.85
N ARG A 75 7.67 -15.61 4.83
CA ARG A 75 6.72 -15.95 3.76
C ARG A 75 7.09 -15.29 2.42
N ILE A 76 7.65 -14.08 2.44
CA ILE A 76 8.17 -13.39 1.26
C ILE A 76 9.42 -14.10 0.72
N GLU A 77 10.31 -14.56 1.60
CA GLU A 77 11.49 -15.34 1.22
C GLU A 77 11.11 -16.67 0.57
N TYR A 78 10.12 -17.38 1.14
CA TYR A 78 9.56 -18.58 0.53
C TYR A 78 8.96 -18.29 -0.86
N PHE A 79 8.25 -17.17 -1.02
CA PHE A 79 7.75 -16.73 -2.32
C PHE A 79 8.88 -16.49 -3.33
N LYS A 80 9.95 -15.80 -2.92
CA LYS A 80 11.14 -15.56 -3.75
C LYS A 80 11.80 -16.88 -4.20
N ASP A 81 11.95 -17.82 -3.28
CA ASP A 81 12.52 -19.14 -3.56
C ASP A 81 11.68 -19.94 -4.56
N LEU A 82 10.36 -20.00 -4.38
CA LEU A 82 9.46 -20.65 -5.32
C LEU A 82 9.51 -20.02 -6.72
N GLU A 83 9.56 -18.68 -6.80
CA GLU A 83 9.64 -17.99 -8.09
C GLU A 83 10.97 -18.29 -8.78
N LYS A 84 12.08 -18.30 -8.03
CA LYS A 84 13.41 -18.68 -8.52
C LYS A 84 13.42 -20.10 -9.09
N LYS A 85 12.93 -21.08 -8.32
CA LYS A 85 12.83 -22.50 -8.75
C LYS A 85 12.02 -22.66 -10.02
N LYS A 86 10.96 -21.86 -10.20
CA LYS A 86 10.16 -21.85 -11.42
C LYS A 86 10.96 -21.31 -12.60
N THR A 87 11.67 -20.19 -12.42
CA THR A 87 12.48 -19.58 -13.49
C THR A 87 13.67 -20.45 -13.90
N GLU A 88 14.29 -21.14 -12.95
CA GLU A 88 15.45 -22.03 -13.19
C GLU A 88 15.03 -23.41 -13.74
N GLY A 89 13.74 -23.67 -13.92
CA GLY A 89 13.25 -24.94 -14.46
C GLY A 89 13.36 -26.12 -13.49
N GLU A 90 13.70 -25.88 -12.22
CA GLU A 90 13.76 -26.93 -11.19
C GLU A 90 12.41 -27.62 -10.97
N LEU A 91 11.32 -26.97 -11.37
CA LEU A 91 9.97 -27.52 -11.27
C LEU A 91 9.69 -28.60 -12.31
N GLU A 92 10.55 -28.81 -13.31
CA GLU A 92 10.34 -29.80 -14.37
C GLU A 92 10.30 -31.25 -13.87
N LYS A 93 10.90 -31.51 -12.71
CA LYS A 93 10.89 -32.83 -12.05
C LYS A 93 9.53 -33.23 -11.44
N TYR A 94 8.58 -32.29 -11.30
CA TYR A 94 7.27 -32.55 -10.71
C TYR A 94 6.23 -33.00 -11.73
N SER A 95 5.21 -33.73 -11.27
CA SER A 95 4.07 -34.12 -12.09
C SER A 95 3.25 -32.91 -12.55
N LYS A 96 2.43 -33.07 -13.60
CA LYS A 96 1.53 -32.01 -14.08
C LYS A 96 0.61 -31.46 -12.99
N LYS A 97 0.14 -32.33 -12.09
CA LYS A 97 -0.74 -31.95 -10.97
C LYS A 97 0.01 -31.07 -9.96
N GLU A 98 1.20 -31.50 -9.53
CA GLU A 98 2.03 -30.75 -8.59
C GLU A 98 2.47 -29.40 -9.18
N LYS A 99 2.86 -29.36 -10.46
CA LYS A 99 3.14 -28.10 -11.16
C LYS A 99 1.95 -27.13 -11.11
N ALA A 100 0.73 -27.64 -11.34
CA ALA A 100 -0.47 -26.81 -11.28
C ALA A 100 -0.76 -26.28 -9.86
N GLU A 101 -0.51 -27.08 -8.82
CA GLU A 101 -0.64 -26.66 -7.42
C GLU A 101 0.39 -25.59 -7.05
N ILE A 102 1.67 -25.78 -7.43
CA ILE A 102 2.74 -24.80 -7.22
C ILE A 102 2.44 -23.49 -7.96
N ASP A 103 1.94 -23.58 -9.19
CA ASP A 103 1.55 -22.41 -9.96
C ASP A 103 0.40 -21.64 -9.33
N GLN A 104 -0.58 -22.34 -8.75
CA GLN A 104 -1.66 -21.72 -8.02
C GLN A 104 -1.15 -21.06 -6.73
N GLU A 105 -0.24 -21.70 -6.01
CA GLU A 105 0.40 -21.12 -4.82
C GLU A 105 1.18 -19.85 -5.20
N LEU A 106 2.00 -19.89 -6.25
CA LEU A 106 2.75 -18.74 -6.74
C LEU A 106 1.83 -17.58 -7.13
N ARG A 107 0.71 -17.84 -7.82
CA ARG A 107 -0.30 -16.80 -8.11
C ARG A 107 -0.85 -16.17 -6.83
N ASN A 108 -1.20 -16.99 -5.84
CA ASN A 108 -1.72 -16.53 -4.57
C ASN A 108 -0.69 -15.70 -3.78
N LEU A 109 0.57 -16.13 -3.76
CA LEU A 109 1.67 -15.42 -3.10
C LEU A 109 1.97 -14.10 -3.81
N LYS A 110 1.99 -14.08 -5.15
CA LYS A 110 2.22 -12.87 -5.95
C LYS A 110 1.14 -11.82 -5.71
N LEU A 111 -0.13 -12.23 -5.60
CA LEU A 111 -1.24 -11.33 -5.26
C LEU A 111 -1.07 -10.73 -3.85
N LYS A 112 -0.62 -11.53 -2.87
CA LYS A 112 -0.48 -11.11 -1.48
C LYS A 112 0.76 -10.28 -1.20
N PHE A 113 1.89 -10.68 -1.76
CA PHE A 113 3.22 -10.19 -1.39
C PHE A 113 3.95 -9.47 -2.52
N GLY A 114 3.42 -9.48 -3.74
CA GLY A 114 4.12 -8.95 -4.91
C GLY A 114 4.56 -7.49 -4.75
N GLY A 115 3.68 -6.63 -4.21
CA GLY A 115 3.99 -5.22 -4.01
C GLY A 115 4.91 -4.91 -2.81
N ILE A 116 5.12 -5.86 -1.91
CA ILE A 116 6.04 -5.72 -0.75
C ILE A 116 7.21 -6.70 -0.81
N LYS A 117 7.42 -7.36 -1.96
CA LYS A 117 8.43 -8.41 -2.13
C LYS A 117 9.85 -7.93 -1.79
N ASN A 118 10.14 -6.67 -2.09
CA ASN A 118 11.47 -6.07 -1.91
C ASN A 118 11.61 -5.32 -0.58
N LEU A 119 10.63 -5.43 0.31
CA LEU A 119 10.63 -4.76 1.60
C LEU A 119 11.53 -5.53 2.59
N GLU A 120 12.71 -4.98 2.91
CA GLU A 120 13.67 -5.62 3.81
C GLU A 120 13.50 -5.26 5.30
N LYS A 121 12.94 -4.06 5.53
CA LYS A 121 12.62 -3.47 6.83
C LYS A 121 11.20 -2.88 6.79
N LEU A 122 10.62 -2.57 7.94
CA LEU A 122 9.34 -1.85 8.00
C LEU A 122 9.44 -0.51 7.24
N PRO A 123 8.34 -0.06 6.59
CA PRO A 123 8.32 1.26 5.98
C PRO A 123 8.38 2.34 7.06
N ASP A 124 8.95 3.48 6.71
CA ASP A 124 9.03 4.65 7.61
C ASP A 124 7.70 5.41 7.64
N ALA A 125 6.95 5.36 6.52
CA ALA A 125 5.60 5.90 6.42
C ALA A 125 4.70 5.05 5.52
N ILE A 126 3.39 5.17 5.70
CA ILE A 126 2.37 4.65 4.81
C ILE A 126 1.53 5.79 4.20
N PHE A 127 1.11 5.62 2.95
CA PHE A 127 0.05 6.41 2.34
C PHE A 127 -1.17 5.52 2.16
N VAL A 128 -2.26 5.79 2.89
CA VAL A 128 -3.51 5.03 2.84
C VAL A 128 -4.58 5.78 2.06
N LEU A 129 -5.13 5.17 1.02
CA LEU A 129 -6.16 5.79 0.17
C LEU A 129 -7.56 5.78 0.78
N ASP A 130 -7.86 4.84 1.67
CA ASP A 130 -9.13 4.75 2.40
C ASP A 130 -8.86 4.22 3.81
N MET A 131 -8.79 5.12 4.79
CA MET A 131 -8.44 4.75 6.18
C MET A 131 -9.51 3.90 6.87
N LYS A 132 -10.75 3.91 6.37
CA LYS A 132 -11.85 3.11 6.93
C LYS A 132 -11.79 1.69 6.42
N LYS A 133 -11.58 1.52 5.11
CA LYS A 133 -11.40 0.21 4.47
C LYS A 133 -10.14 -0.47 4.94
N ASP A 134 -9.06 0.30 5.10
CA ASP A 134 -7.73 -0.18 5.46
C ASP A 134 -7.36 0.11 6.93
N ALA A 135 -8.36 0.17 7.82
CA ALA A 135 -8.20 0.50 9.23
C ALA A 135 -7.22 -0.43 9.98
N ALA A 136 -7.12 -1.69 9.58
CA ALA A 136 -6.15 -2.64 10.14
C ALA A 136 -4.70 -2.17 9.90
N VAL A 137 -4.42 -1.61 8.71
CA VAL A 137 -3.10 -1.09 8.35
C VAL A 137 -2.75 0.12 9.20
N VAL A 138 -3.67 1.06 9.32
CA VAL A 138 -3.51 2.28 10.12
C VAL A 138 -3.25 1.92 11.59
N LYS A 139 -4.00 0.96 12.13
CA LYS A 139 -3.82 0.48 13.51
C LYS A 139 -2.44 -0.13 13.73
N GLU A 140 -2.02 -1.04 12.84
CA GLU A 140 -0.71 -1.67 12.94
C GLU A 140 0.45 -0.67 12.77
N ALA A 141 0.29 0.31 11.87
CA ALA A 141 1.27 1.37 11.65
C ALA A 141 1.49 2.20 12.92
N LYS A 142 0.39 2.64 13.55
CA LYS A 142 0.46 3.36 14.84
C LYS A 142 1.16 2.54 15.93
N MET A 143 0.87 1.24 16.03
CA MET A 143 1.53 0.36 17.01
C MET A 143 3.03 0.22 16.78
N LYS A 144 3.50 0.40 15.54
CA LYS A 144 4.92 0.30 15.18
C LYS A 144 5.62 1.65 15.03
N GLY A 145 4.91 2.76 15.29
CA GLY A 145 5.47 4.11 15.13
C GLY A 145 5.70 4.52 13.68
N ILE A 146 5.05 3.84 12.73
CA ILE A 146 5.10 4.16 11.30
C ILE A 146 4.17 5.35 11.05
N LYS A 147 4.66 6.37 10.34
CA LYS A 147 3.89 7.59 10.07
C LYS A 147 2.77 7.32 9.07
N VAL A 148 1.60 7.90 9.33
CA VAL A 148 0.40 7.67 8.51
C VAL A 148 0.03 8.94 7.75
N ILE A 149 0.09 8.87 6.43
CA ILE A 149 -0.52 9.81 5.49
C ILE A 149 -1.82 9.15 5.01
N GLY A 150 -2.94 9.86 5.00
CA GLY A 150 -4.20 9.23 4.62
C GLY A 150 -5.26 10.18 4.10
N LEU A 151 -6.07 9.69 3.15
CA LEU A 151 -7.28 10.40 2.74
C LEU A 151 -8.34 10.30 3.83
N ALA A 152 -8.95 11.44 4.17
CA ALA A 152 -10.01 11.55 5.15
C ALA A 152 -11.30 12.04 4.48
N ASP A 153 -12.21 11.09 4.22
CA ASP A 153 -13.58 11.43 3.83
C ASP A 153 -14.41 11.79 5.09
N THR A 154 -15.60 12.31 4.86
CA THR A 154 -16.63 12.74 5.82
C THR A 154 -17.04 11.67 6.83
N ASN A 155 -16.75 10.40 6.57
CA ASN A 155 -17.09 9.27 7.45
C ASN A 155 -15.88 8.67 8.20
N VAL A 156 -14.73 9.37 8.17
CA VAL A 156 -13.46 8.96 8.76
C VAL A 156 -13.00 9.97 9.80
N ASP A 157 -12.46 9.49 10.92
CA ASP A 157 -11.78 10.34 11.90
C ASP A 157 -10.38 10.75 11.36
N PRO A 158 -10.12 12.04 11.09
CA PRO A 158 -8.84 12.50 10.55
C PRO A 158 -7.67 12.33 11.53
N THR A 159 -7.92 12.16 12.84
CA THR A 159 -6.87 11.92 13.84
C THR A 159 -6.22 10.53 13.72
N LEU A 160 -6.77 9.69 12.84
CA LEU A 160 -6.18 8.42 12.46
C LEU A 160 -4.89 8.57 11.64
N ALA A 161 -4.68 9.70 10.98
CA ALA A 161 -3.44 10.00 10.25
C ALA A 161 -2.59 11.07 10.96
N ASP A 162 -1.27 10.98 10.83
CA ASP A 162 -0.36 12.08 11.18
C ASP A 162 -0.51 13.23 10.16
N PHE A 163 -0.73 12.88 8.89
CA PHE A 163 -0.94 13.81 7.78
C PHE A 163 -2.27 13.50 7.06
N PRO A 164 -3.42 13.92 7.63
CA PRO A 164 -4.72 13.70 7.02
C PRO A 164 -4.96 14.67 5.85
N ILE A 165 -5.39 14.15 4.70
CA ILE A 165 -5.76 14.93 3.52
C ILE A 165 -7.29 14.83 3.36
N PRO A 166 -8.07 15.88 3.68
CA PRO A 166 -9.51 15.88 3.47
C PRO A 166 -9.83 15.71 1.97
N ALA A 167 -10.48 14.62 1.58
CA ALA A 167 -10.77 14.32 0.19
C ALA A 167 -11.86 13.24 0.05
N ASN A 168 -12.51 13.20 -1.11
CA ASN A 168 -13.41 12.10 -1.45
C ASN A 168 -12.57 10.86 -1.83
N ASP A 169 -12.72 9.78 -1.08
CA ASP A 169 -11.98 8.52 -1.28
C ASP A 169 -12.75 7.48 -2.13
N ASP A 170 -13.99 7.78 -2.51
CA ASP A 170 -14.83 6.96 -3.40
C ASP A 170 -14.66 7.34 -4.88
N ALA A 171 -14.32 8.59 -5.16
CA ALA A 171 -14.19 9.11 -6.52
C ALA A 171 -12.78 8.86 -7.08
N LEU A 172 -12.70 8.06 -8.16
CA LEU A 172 -11.44 7.77 -8.86
C LEU A 172 -10.71 9.06 -9.30
N SER A 173 -11.44 10.07 -9.79
CA SER A 173 -10.87 11.35 -10.21
C SER A 173 -10.23 12.13 -9.06
N SER A 174 -10.86 12.11 -7.88
CA SER A 174 -10.35 12.75 -6.66
C SER A 174 -9.05 12.10 -6.20
N VAL A 175 -9.06 10.76 -6.06
CA VAL A 175 -7.88 10.01 -5.63
C VAL A 175 -6.74 10.12 -6.65
N LYS A 176 -7.07 10.03 -7.94
CA LYS A 176 -6.09 10.20 -9.03
C LYS A 176 -5.42 11.57 -8.96
N TYR A 177 -6.18 12.64 -8.79
CA TYR A 177 -5.61 13.99 -8.68
C TYR A 177 -4.58 14.07 -7.54
N ILE A 178 -4.90 13.51 -6.37
CA ILE A 178 -3.98 13.51 -5.22
C ILE A 178 -2.74 12.68 -5.51
N LEU A 179 -2.90 11.48 -6.06
CA LEU A 179 -1.77 10.61 -6.42
C LEU A 179 -0.88 11.21 -7.52
N ASP A 180 -1.47 11.91 -8.49
CA ASP A 180 -0.70 12.64 -9.52
C ASP A 180 0.16 13.72 -8.84
N LYS A 181 -0.36 14.45 -7.83
CA LYS A 181 0.44 15.41 -7.05
C LYS A 181 1.54 14.77 -6.22
N VAL A 182 1.30 13.57 -5.71
CA VAL A 182 2.32 12.79 -4.99
C VAL A 182 3.40 12.28 -5.94
N LYS A 183 3.07 11.99 -7.19
CA LYS A 183 4.03 11.56 -8.22
C LYS A 183 4.92 12.72 -8.72
N GLU A 184 4.48 13.96 -8.57
CA GLU A 184 5.22 15.17 -8.97
C GLU A 184 6.38 15.52 -8.01
N VAL A 185 6.41 14.94 -6.80
CA VAL A 185 7.39 15.26 -5.75
C VAL A 185 8.46 14.19 -5.58
#